data_AF-A0A4T0DIW6-F1
#
_entry.id   AF-A0A4T0DIW6-F1
#
_cell.length_a   1.000
_cell.length_b   1.000
_cell.length_c   1.000
_cell.angle_alpha   90.00
_cell.angle_beta   90.00
_cell.angle_gamma   90.00
#
_symmetry.space_group_name_H-M   'P 1'
#
loop_
_entity.id
_entity.type
_entity.pdbx_description
1 polymer ?
#
loop_
_entity_poly.entity_id
_entity_poly.type
_entity_poly.pdbx_seq_one_letter_code
_entity_poly.pdbx_strand_id
1 'polypeptide(L)'
;MDSQQAGMVAKDAPAEGIVHAALSRKQPPPESPDGIKTRRWIIFCFWAIAGLLGLPIWYATTTVPRAALPLESMDAWASGQTCKLEFPVHLVLAASHLDTAITIDLAQQVQRGLDKQNKSPIHRLRVITSGHSTADQSADAPYIDPLSSSAITSQVAATVNLVLDTSYTQPLAKVQPFDPILDVYHGSLSSTQPSDVSNLADFIANELLKLFAEEQVTLDYLLTGQTTHHESSGSIDSSSIIENYRKRSNRAFKYASTYHLTFSLFTGSASPSAWDIKAALDEYLGPFLASFSSVSKFSVDTQVQLYASLSPSLHGPQYDEASQKWTLLRSDLSAFINAAEWPLSPSIGVGPTINFVAYVPSPKQAPMVIQETGGTSWLIPQWGGVQILNPSTDQGNNTALTKQDLEPVMRIFAEQLESLIGLPQSPSSLPLRLSSLTRERAASLILSASSTLGALSRLTLKLTSIAIPDNVADSAQNQSYH
;
A
#
# COMPACT_ATOMS: atom_id res chain seq x y z
N MET A 1 36.14 -66.64 -73.65
CA MET A 1 37.36 -66.12 -74.27
C MET A 1 37.39 -64.60 -74.07
N ASP A 2 37.88 -64.01 -72.99
CA ASP A 2 38.51 -64.44 -71.72
C ASP A 2 38.58 -63.14 -70.86
N SER A 3 38.16 -63.01 -69.59
CA SER A 3 38.55 -63.71 -68.34
C SER A 3 40.08 -63.74 -68.18
N GLN A 4 40.77 -62.91 -67.40
CA GLN A 4 40.94 -62.97 -65.92
C GLN A 4 42.12 -62.01 -65.61
N GLN A 5 42.07 -61.09 -64.64
CA GLN A 5 42.20 -61.27 -63.18
C GLN A 5 43.57 -61.82 -62.72
N ALA A 6 44.37 -60.98 -62.03
CA ALA A 6 44.91 -61.22 -60.67
C ALA A 6 46.11 -60.30 -60.32
N GLY A 7 46.09 -59.71 -59.10
CA GLY A 7 47.19 -59.91 -58.15
C GLY A 7 48.28 -58.83 -57.94
N MET A 8 48.03 -57.89 -57.01
CA MET A 8 48.75 -57.70 -55.72
C MET A 8 50.26 -57.27 -55.64
N VAL A 9 50.49 -56.11 -54.98
CA VAL A 9 51.59 -55.77 -53.99
C VAL A 9 53.04 -55.62 -54.55
N ALA A 10 53.93 -54.67 -54.19
CA ALA A 10 54.21 -53.91 -52.97
C ALA A 10 54.99 -52.57 -53.18
N LYS A 11 54.90 -51.72 -52.16
CA LYS A 11 55.78 -50.65 -51.60
C LYS A 11 57.26 -50.50 -52.05
N ASP A 12 57.69 -49.25 -52.31
CA ASP A 12 58.72 -48.43 -51.58
C ASP A 12 59.53 -47.43 -52.47
N ALA A 13 59.35 -46.12 -52.18
CA ALA A 13 60.31 -44.99 -52.10
C ALA A 13 61.23 -44.58 -53.33
N PRO A 14 61.99 -43.46 -53.27
CA PRO A 14 61.75 -42.24 -54.06
C PRO A 14 62.90 -41.85 -55.03
N ALA A 15 62.70 -40.83 -55.88
CA ALA A 15 63.79 -40.18 -56.62
C ALA A 15 63.73 -38.65 -56.44
N GLU A 16 64.55 -38.19 -55.51
CA GLU A 16 65.00 -36.82 -55.31
C GLU A 16 65.69 -36.30 -56.59
N GLY A 17 65.34 -35.11 -57.07
CA GLY A 17 66.10 -34.54 -58.20
C GLY A 17 65.62 -33.23 -58.82
N ILE A 18 64.40 -32.75 -58.53
CA ILE A 18 63.84 -31.61 -59.30
C ILE A 18 63.57 -30.34 -58.46
N VAL A 19 63.90 -30.32 -57.16
CA VAL A 19 63.58 -29.13 -56.31
C VAL A 19 64.77 -28.47 -55.61
N HIS A 20 66.00 -28.92 -55.85
CA HIS A 20 67.21 -28.40 -55.16
C HIS A 20 67.85 -27.13 -55.76
N ALA A 21 67.11 -26.25 -56.43
CA ALA A 21 67.72 -25.06 -57.06
C ALA A 21 67.00 -23.72 -56.88
N ALA A 22 66.04 -23.57 -55.95
CA ALA A 22 65.51 -22.25 -55.65
C ALA A 22 65.14 -22.11 -54.17
N LEU A 23 65.65 -21.05 -53.55
CA LEU A 23 65.40 -20.61 -52.16
C LEU A 23 66.34 -21.22 -51.10
N SER A 24 67.65 -21.10 -51.33
CA SER A 24 68.57 -20.71 -50.25
C SER A 24 67.99 -19.47 -49.56
N ARG A 25 67.25 -19.69 -48.48
CA ARG A 25 66.61 -18.66 -47.68
C ARG A 25 67.74 -17.89 -46.99
N LYS A 26 68.11 -16.75 -47.58
CA LYS A 26 69.06 -15.78 -47.05
C LYS A 26 68.66 -15.46 -45.61
N GLN A 27 69.35 -16.06 -44.65
CA GLN A 27 69.18 -15.69 -43.24
C GLN A 27 69.72 -14.26 -43.10
N PRO A 28 69.00 -13.35 -42.43
CA PRO A 28 69.46 -11.98 -42.27
C PRO A 28 70.79 -11.95 -41.51
N PRO A 29 71.68 -10.98 -41.80
CA PRO A 29 73.01 -10.90 -41.20
C PRO A 29 72.94 -10.86 -39.66
N PRO A 30 73.96 -11.38 -38.96
CA PRO A 30 73.99 -11.40 -37.49
C PRO A 30 73.86 -9.99 -36.95
N GLU A 31 72.88 -9.79 -36.06
CA GLU A 31 72.55 -8.49 -35.49
C GLU A 31 73.75 -7.89 -34.74
N SER A 32 74.03 -6.62 -34.99
CA SER A 32 75.08 -5.91 -34.24
C SER A 32 74.72 -5.87 -32.75
N PRO A 33 75.70 -5.90 -31.82
CA PRO A 33 75.43 -5.92 -30.38
C PRO A 33 74.62 -4.69 -29.91
N ASP A 34 74.71 -3.58 -30.63
CA ASP A 34 73.93 -2.38 -30.37
C ASP A 34 72.46 -2.51 -30.81
N GLY A 35 72.17 -3.30 -31.86
CA GLY A 35 70.81 -3.68 -32.23
C GLY A 35 70.13 -4.53 -31.15
N ILE A 36 70.88 -5.46 -30.54
CA ILE A 36 70.38 -6.27 -29.42
C ILE A 36 70.06 -5.40 -28.20
N LYS A 37 70.96 -4.48 -27.83
CA LYS A 37 70.75 -3.55 -26.70
C LYS A 37 69.55 -2.65 -26.94
N THR A 38 69.41 -2.11 -28.15
CA THR A 38 68.28 -1.25 -28.53
C THR A 38 66.96 -2.02 -28.48
N ARG A 39 66.92 -3.26 -28.99
CA ARG A 39 65.73 -4.13 -28.88
C ARG A 39 65.36 -4.41 -27.43
N ARG A 40 66.33 -4.70 -26.56
CA ARG A 40 66.08 -4.93 -25.13
C ARG A 40 65.54 -3.67 -24.44
N TRP A 41 66.06 -2.49 -24.78
CA TRP A 41 65.55 -1.20 -24.29
C TRP A 41 64.13 -0.91 -24.80
N ILE A 42 63.82 -1.19 -26.06
CA ILE A 42 62.46 -1.03 -26.60
C ILE A 42 61.47 -1.96 -25.88
N ILE A 43 61.83 -3.24 -25.69
CA ILE A 43 61.02 -4.21 -24.94
C ILE A 43 60.83 -3.73 -23.50
N PHE A 44 61.90 -3.24 -22.85
CA PHE A 44 61.82 -2.69 -21.50
C PHE A 44 60.90 -1.47 -21.42
N CYS A 45 61.04 -0.49 -22.32
CA CYS A 45 60.16 0.68 -22.38
C CYS A 45 58.70 0.30 -22.64
N PHE A 46 58.44 -0.66 -23.52
CA PHE A 46 57.10 -1.18 -23.77
C PHE A 46 56.47 -1.76 -22.50
N TRP A 47 57.19 -2.65 -21.79
CA TRP A 47 56.70 -3.23 -20.54
C TRP A 47 56.63 -2.21 -19.40
N ALA A 48 57.51 -1.21 -19.37
CA ALA A 48 57.46 -0.12 -18.41
C ALA A 48 56.21 0.75 -18.64
N ILE A 49 55.86 1.07 -19.88
CA ILE A 49 54.63 1.82 -20.21
C ILE A 49 53.40 0.96 -19.92
N ALA A 50 53.40 -0.31 -20.32
CA ALA A 50 52.30 -1.23 -20.05
C ALA A 50 52.08 -1.42 -18.54
N GLY A 51 53.16 -1.51 -17.75
CA GLY A 51 53.10 -1.68 -16.30
C GLY A 51 52.76 -0.40 -15.53
N LEU A 52 53.35 0.74 -15.89
CA LEU A 52 53.20 2.00 -15.14
C LEU A 52 51.99 2.83 -15.58
N LEU A 53 51.57 2.73 -16.83
CA LEU A 53 50.41 3.48 -17.36
C LEU A 53 49.28 2.53 -17.76
N GLY A 54 49.60 1.43 -18.45
CA GLY A 54 48.60 0.47 -18.92
C GLY A 54 47.84 -0.19 -17.77
N LEU A 55 48.53 -0.79 -16.80
CA LEU A 55 47.89 -1.50 -15.68
C LEU A 55 47.07 -0.57 -14.78
N PRO A 56 47.53 0.63 -14.36
CA PRO A 56 46.70 1.51 -13.53
C PRO A 56 45.47 2.04 -14.25
N ILE A 57 45.58 2.39 -15.54
CA ILE A 57 44.44 2.84 -16.34
C ILE A 57 43.48 1.68 -16.59
N TRP A 58 43.99 0.50 -16.93
CA TRP A 58 43.18 -0.70 -17.11
C TRP A 58 42.45 -1.06 -15.81
N TYR A 59 43.16 -1.05 -14.67
CA TYR A 59 42.55 -1.29 -13.37
C TYR A 59 41.46 -0.25 -13.07
N ALA A 60 41.76 1.05 -13.17
CA ALA A 60 40.78 2.10 -12.92
C ALA A 60 39.55 2.05 -13.87
N THR A 61 39.72 1.60 -15.12
CA THR A 61 38.64 1.53 -16.11
C THR A 61 37.86 0.21 -16.08
N THR A 62 38.42 -0.86 -15.51
CA THR A 62 37.77 -2.18 -15.39
C THR A 62 37.29 -2.51 -13.98
N THR A 63 37.72 -1.76 -12.96
CA THR A 63 37.17 -1.87 -11.61
C THR A 63 35.73 -1.38 -11.61
N VAL A 64 34.82 -2.28 -11.30
CA VAL A 64 33.42 -1.95 -11.09
C VAL A 64 33.29 -1.25 -9.72
N PRO A 65 32.85 0.02 -9.65
CA PRO A 65 32.69 0.71 -8.38
C PRO A 65 31.59 0.03 -7.55
N ARG A 66 31.92 -0.29 -6.30
CA ARG A 66 31.02 -1.01 -5.40
C ARG A 66 31.11 -0.42 -4.00
N ALA A 67 30.09 0.33 -3.61
CA ALA A 67 29.95 0.84 -2.26
C ALA A 67 29.76 -0.31 -1.25
N ALA A 68 30.30 -0.13 -0.04
CA ALA A 68 30.09 -1.05 1.07
C ALA A 68 28.69 -0.84 1.65
N LEU A 69 27.90 -1.91 1.73
CA LEU A 69 26.57 -1.88 2.33
C LEU A 69 26.63 -2.40 3.78
N PRO A 70 25.83 -1.86 4.71
CA PRO A 70 25.79 -2.32 6.09
C PRO A 70 24.97 -3.61 6.23
N LEU A 71 25.47 -4.71 5.66
CA LEU A 71 24.76 -5.99 5.50
C LEU A 71 24.25 -6.58 6.82
N GLU A 72 25.02 -6.46 7.89
CA GLU A 72 24.61 -6.95 9.22
C GLU A 72 23.38 -6.20 9.74
N SER A 73 23.37 -4.87 9.63
CA SER A 73 22.20 -4.07 9.99
C SER A 73 21.01 -4.44 9.10
N MET A 74 21.26 -4.69 7.80
CA MET A 74 20.21 -5.02 6.86
C MET A 74 19.55 -6.36 7.20
N ASP A 75 20.35 -7.37 7.51
CA ASP A 75 19.85 -8.68 7.94
C ASP A 75 19.20 -8.64 9.33
N ALA A 76 19.68 -7.79 10.24
CA ALA A 76 19.07 -7.56 11.55
C ALA A 76 17.68 -6.91 11.44
N TRP A 77 17.50 -5.96 10.52
CA TRP A 77 16.20 -5.38 10.18
C TRP A 77 15.25 -6.42 9.57
N ALA A 78 15.74 -7.22 8.61
CA ALA A 78 14.97 -8.26 7.94
C ALA A 78 14.56 -9.42 8.86
N SER A 79 15.36 -9.70 9.89
CA SER A 79 15.08 -10.72 10.92
C SER A 79 14.22 -10.21 12.07
N GLY A 80 13.81 -8.93 12.05
CA GLY A 80 12.97 -8.31 13.09
C GLY A 80 13.70 -8.10 14.42
N GLN A 81 15.03 -8.17 14.44
CA GLN A 81 15.83 -8.00 15.66
C GLN A 81 15.99 -6.53 16.06
N THR A 82 15.99 -5.62 15.08
CA THR A 82 16.28 -4.19 15.29
C THR A 82 15.04 -3.35 15.60
N CYS A 83 13.89 -3.67 15.00
CA CYS A 83 12.67 -2.87 15.13
C CYS A 83 11.59 -3.64 15.90
N LYS A 84 11.42 -3.32 17.20
CA LYS A 84 10.23 -3.71 17.96
C LYS A 84 9.17 -2.65 17.75
N LEU A 85 8.31 -2.86 16.76
CA LEU A 85 7.27 -1.92 16.44
C LEU A 85 6.23 -1.87 17.56
N GLU A 86 6.07 -0.70 18.18
CA GLU A 86 5.03 -0.40 19.18
C GLU A 86 4.23 0.80 18.71
N PHE A 87 2.91 0.68 18.69
CA PHE A 87 1.97 1.75 18.38
C PHE A 87 1.31 2.22 19.69
N PRO A 88 1.85 3.26 20.36
CA PRO A 88 1.18 3.86 21.49
C PRO A 88 -0.02 4.70 21.00
N VAL A 89 -1.21 4.30 21.42
CA VAL A 89 -2.46 5.00 21.10
C VAL A 89 -2.86 5.84 22.29
N HIS A 90 -2.69 7.16 22.18
CA HIS A 90 -3.02 8.09 23.25
C HIS A 90 -4.53 8.42 23.25
N LEU A 91 -5.17 8.23 24.39
CA LEU A 91 -6.60 8.45 24.63
C LEU A 91 -6.78 9.54 25.67
N VAL A 92 -7.54 10.59 25.36
CA VAL A 92 -7.81 11.67 26.32
C VAL A 92 -9.08 11.38 27.09
N LEU A 93 -9.02 11.35 28.41
CA LEU A 93 -10.20 11.32 29.28
C LEU A 93 -10.65 12.75 29.58
N ALA A 94 -11.77 13.15 28.99
CA ALA A 94 -12.42 14.43 29.16
C ALA A 94 -13.58 14.33 30.16
N ALA A 95 -13.40 14.96 31.33
CA ALA A 95 -14.30 14.86 32.47
C ALA A 95 -14.62 16.26 33.02
N SER A 96 -15.29 17.09 32.24
CA SER A 96 -15.49 18.51 32.57
C SER A 96 -16.29 18.78 33.85
N HIS A 97 -17.05 17.80 34.32
CA HIS A 97 -17.91 17.91 35.50
C HIS A 97 -17.33 17.25 36.77
N LEU A 98 -16.19 16.54 36.66
CA LEU A 98 -15.55 15.85 37.79
C LEU A 98 -14.38 16.66 38.34
N ASP A 99 -14.07 16.46 39.63
CA ASP A 99 -12.86 17.02 40.22
C ASP A 99 -11.60 16.36 39.61
N THR A 100 -10.49 17.11 39.63
CA THR A 100 -9.23 16.70 39.00
C THR A 100 -8.66 15.45 39.69
N ALA A 101 -8.75 15.36 41.01
CA ALA A 101 -8.28 14.20 41.76
C ALA A 101 -9.02 12.91 41.38
N ILE A 102 -10.34 13.00 41.20
CA ILE A 102 -11.19 11.88 40.80
C ILE A 102 -10.90 11.49 39.35
N THR A 103 -10.68 12.47 38.47
CA THR A 103 -10.36 12.22 37.06
C THR A 103 -9.03 11.49 36.89
N ILE A 104 -8.01 11.84 37.69
CA ILE A 104 -6.72 11.17 37.70
C ILE A 104 -6.85 9.73 38.23
N ASP A 105 -7.56 9.53 39.33
CA ASP A 105 -7.81 8.18 39.88
C ASP A 105 -8.56 7.30 38.87
N LEU A 106 -9.61 7.84 38.23
CA LEU A 106 -10.33 7.15 37.17
C LEU A 106 -9.42 6.80 35.99
N ALA A 107 -8.59 7.73 35.51
CA ALA A 107 -7.65 7.47 34.41
C ALA A 107 -6.63 6.38 34.77
N GLN A 108 -6.10 6.37 36.00
CA GLN A 108 -5.19 5.32 36.47
C GLN A 108 -5.88 3.95 36.57
N GLN A 109 -7.13 3.91 37.05
CA GLN A 109 -7.90 2.67 37.12
C GLN A 109 -8.24 2.13 35.73
N VAL A 110 -8.62 3.00 34.78
CA VAL A 110 -8.82 2.62 33.38
C VAL A 110 -7.53 2.08 32.79
N GLN A 111 -6.39 2.75 32.98
CA GLN A 111 -5.10 2.27 32.49
C GLN A 111 -4.75 0.89 33.06
N ARG A 112 -4.96 0.64 34.37
CA ARG A 112 -4.76 -0.68 34.99
C ARG A 112 -5.69 -1.74 34.39
N GLY A 113 -6.94 -1.40 34.13
CA GLY A 113 -7.91 -2.28 33.47
C GLY A 113 -7.48 -2.66 32.05
N LEU A 114 -7.00 -1.67 31.29
CA LEU A 114 -6.47 -1.85 29.94
C LEU A 114 -5.21 -2.72 29.96
N ASP A 115 -4.23 -2.42 30.82
CA ASP A 115 -2.97 -3.18 30.90
C ASP A 115 -3.18 -4.63 31.36
N LYS A 116 -4.17 -4.88 32.22
CA LYS A 116 -4.52 -6.23 32.68
C LYS A 116 -5.10 -7.10 31.56
N GLN A 117 -5.89 -6.50 30.67
CA GLN A 117 -6.59 -7.22 29.60
C GLN A 117 -5.85 -7.18 28.26
N ASN A 118 -4.90 -6.27 28.09
CA ASN A 118 -4.16 -6.12 26.84
C ASN A 118 -3.24 -7.33 26.62
N LYS A 119 -3.51 -8.08 25.55
CA LYS A 119 -2.72 -9.26 25.16
C LYS A 119 -1.63 -8.95 24.13
N SER A 120 -1.71 -7.82 23.41
CA SER A 120 -0.75 -7.52 22.34
C SER A 120 0.36 -6.60 22.86
N PRO A 121 1.64 -6.97 22.68
CA PRO A 121 2.76 -6.09 23.01
C PRO A 121 2.92 -4.94 22.02
N ILE A 122 2.27 -5.00 20.85
CA ILE A 122 2.42 -4.06 19.74
C ILE A 122 1.47 -2.88 19.89
N HIS A 123 0.20 -3.14 20.20
CA HIS A 123 -0.84 -2.12 20.29
C HIS A 123 -1.11 -1.79 21.77
N ARG A 124 -0.66 -0.61 22.23
CA ARG A 124 -0.84 -0.19 23.63
C ARG A 124 -1.66 1.08 23.73
N LEU A 125 -2.78 0.98 24.44
CA LEU A 125 -3.63 2.11 24.77
C LEU A 125 -3.06 2.85 25.99
N ARG A 126 -2.91 4.18 25.88
CA ARG A 126 -2.39 5.06 26.92
C ARG A 126 -3.40 6.15 27.24
N VAL A 127 -3.92 6.15 28.46
CA VAL A 127 -4.90 7.16 28.90
C VAL A 127 -4.18 8.38 29.48
N ILE A 128 -4.57 9.56 29.01
CA ILE A 128 -4.12 10.87 29.50
C ILE A 128 -5.34 11.70 29.93
N THR A 129 -5.21 12.58 30.92
CA THR A 129 -6.33 13.41 31.41
C THR A 129 -6.39 14.76 30.71
N SER A 130 -7.60 15.28 30.45
CA SER A 130 -7.78 16.64 29.92
C SER A 130 -7.61 17.69 31.03
N GLY A 131 -6.36 17.96 31.43
CA GLY A 131 -6.06 18.98 32.45
C GLY A 131 -4.79 18.68 33.24
N HIS A 132 -3.80 19.56 33.07
CA HIS A 132 -2.56 19.79 33.83
C HIS A 132 -1.76 18.57 34.35
N SER A 133 -0.51 18.51 33.88
CA SER A 133 0.65 17.77 34.37
C SER A 133 0.52 17.24 35.80
N THR A 134 0.51 15.91 35.96
CA THR A 134 1.04 15.34 37.20
C THR A 134 2.54 15.57 37.19
N ALA A 135 2.99 16.45 38.09
CA ALA A 135 4.39 16.63 38.45
C ALA A 135 4.95 15.30 38.96
N ASP A 136 5.69 14.58 38.11
CA ASP A 136 6.62 13.56 38.57
C ASP A 136 7.87 14.31 39.04
N GLN A 137 7.91 14.64 40.34
CA GLN A 137 9.12 15.15 40.99
C GLN A 137 10.12 14.01 41.14
N SER A 138 10.81 13.68 40.04
CA SER A 138 12.18 13.21 40.11
C SER A 138 13.05 14.29 39.47
N ALA A 139 13.80 14.98 40.33
CA ALA A 139 14.75 16.00 39.92
C ALA A 139 15.85 15.34 39.09
N ASP A 140 15.80 15.49 37.77
CA ASP A 140 16.95 15.56 36.83
C ASP A 140 16.51 15.33 35.37
N ALA A 141 15.58 16.15 34.86
CA ALA A 141 15.37 16.28 33.41
C ALA A 141 14.93 17.72 33.06
N PRO A 142 15.55 18.37 32.06
CA PRO A 142 15.21 19.74 31.68
C PRO A 142 13.78 19.81 31.15
N TYR A 143 12.99 20.62 31.85
CA TYR A 143 11.59 20.97 31.60
C TYR A 143 11.32 21.45 30.17
N ILE A 144 10.48 20.71 29.43
CA ILE A 144 9.78 21.19 28.24
C ILE A 144 8.29 21.09 28.52
N ASP A 145 7.61 22.22 28.40
CA ASP A 145 6.19 22.42 28.64
C ASP A 145 5.33 21.67 27.58
N PRO A 146 4.52 20.65 27.95
CA PRO A 146 3.87 19.75 26.98
C PRO A 146 2.57 20.27 26.36
N LEU A 147 2.05 21.43 26.79
CA LEU A 147 0.93 22.11 26.10
C LEU A 147 1.36 23.27 25.21
N SER A 148 2.65 23.64 25.21
CA SER A 148 3.19 24.62 24.26
C SER A 148 3.82 23.97 23.02
N SER A 149 3.95 22.64 23.03
CA SER A 149 4.42 21.84 21.90
C SER A 149 3.23 21.23 21.16
N SER A 150 2.90 21.82 20.00
CA SER A 150 1.89 21.36 19.03
C SER A 150 1.99 19.88 18.60
N ALA A 151 3.03 19.17 19.03
CA ALA A 151 3.28 17.76 18.74
C ALA A 151 2.36 16.80 19.51
N ILE A 152 2.02 17.06 20.79
CA ILE A 152 1.27 16.08 21.61
C ILE A 152 -0.24 16.13 21.30
N THR A 153 -0.80 17.32 21.04
CA THR A 153 -2.20 17.46 20.56
C THR A 153 -2.43 16.81 19.20
N SER A 154 -1.38 16.65 18.38
CA SER A 154 -1.47 15.95 17.09
C SER A 154 -1.44 14.42 17.19
N GLN A 155 -1.17 13.86 18.37
CA GLN A 155 -1.01 12.42 18.60
C GLN A 155 -2.17 11.77 19.36
N VAL A 156 -3.23 12.53 19.68
CA VAL A 156 -4.43 11.98 20.33
C VAL A 156 -5.23 11.18 19.31
N ALA A 157 -5.44 9.90 19.59
CA ALA A 157 -6.18 9.00 18.72
C ALA A 157 -7.70 9.06 18.96
N ALA A 158 -8.13 9.18 20.23
CA ALA A 158 -9.54 9.34 20.58
C ALA A 158 -9.71 10.11 21.90
N THR A 159 -10.87 10.74 22.08
CA THR A 159 -11.27 11.39 23.33
C THR A 159 -12.45 10.65 23.94
N VAL A 160 -12.34 10.26 25.20
CA VAL A 160 -13.43 9.69 26.00
C VAL A 160 -14.08 10.84 26.76
N ASN A 161 -15.29 11.21 26.36
CA ASN A 161 -16.03 12.31 26.95
C ASN A 161 -17.06 11.78 27.96
N LEU A 162 -16.92 12.17 29.22
CA LEU A 162 -17.82 11.76 30.29
C LEU A 162 -18.98 12.74 30.43
N VAL A 163 -20.19 12.24 30.16
CA VAL A 163 -21.43 13.02 30.23
C VAL A 163 -22.27 12.53 31.39
N LEU A 164 -22.58 13.44 32.32
CA LEU A 164 -23.48 13.15 33.43
C LEU A 164 -24.93 13.15 32.92
N ASP A 165 -25.58 11.99 33.01
CA ASP A 165 -27.01 11.86 32.69
C ASP A 165 -27.71 10.99 33.74
N THR A 166 -28.56 11.63 34.55
CA THR A 166 -29.29 10.99 35.65
C THR A 166 -30.38 10.01 35.19
N SER A 167 -30.70 9.97 33.89
CA SER A 167 -31.65 8.99 33.33
C SER A 167 -31.06 7.59 33.20
N TYR A 168 -29.73 7.45 33.19
CA TYR A 168 -29.04 6.17 33.05
C TYR A 168 -28.54 5.65 34.40
N THR A 169 -28.99 4.46 34.79
CA THR A 169 -28.51 3.73 35.98
C THR A 169 -27.30 2.84 35.69
N GLN A 170 -27.06 2.51 34.42
CA GLN A 170 -25.89 1.78 33.93
C GLN A 170 -25.13 2.66 32.92
N PRO A 171 -23.80 2.59 32.89
CA PRO A 171 -23.02 3.38 31.95
C PRO A 171 -23.31 2.94 30.50
N LEU A 172 -23.51 3.90 29.61
CA LEU A 172 -23.78 3.67 28.18
C LEU A 172 -22.71 4.37 27.35
N ALA A 173 -22.10 3.65 26.42
CA ALA A 173 -21.09 4.18 25.52
C ALA A 173 -21.67 4.41 24.11
N LYS A 174 -21.41 5.58 23.52
CA LYS A 174 -21.79 5.90 22.15
C LYS A 174 -20.64 6.58 21.42
N VAL A 175 -20.26 6.03 20.28
CA VAL A 175 -19.21 6.59 19.41
C VAL A 175 -19.84 7.63 18.47
N GLN A 176 -19.22 8.80 18.37
CA GLN A 176 -19.63 9.84 17.43
C GLN A 176 -19.25 9.46 15.99
N PRO A 177 -20.14 9.58 14.97
CA PRO A 177 -19.82 9.15 13.61
C PRO A 177 -18.73 9.98 12.90
N PHE A 178 -18.64 11.27 13.23
CA PHE A 178 -17.79 12.23 12.51
C PHE A 178 -16.59 12.74 13.31
N ASP A 179 -16.53 12.41 14.60
CA ASP A 179 -15.47 12.83 15.51
C ASP A 179 -14.85 11.61 16.20
N PRO A 180 -13.55 11.63 16.54
CA PRO A 180 -12.89 10.56 17.29
C PRO A 180 -13.25 10.63 18.79
N ILE A 181 -14.54 10.73 19.11
CA ILE A 181 -15.06 10.92 20.47
C ILE A 181 -15.95 9.74 20.86
N LEU A 182 -15.65 9.16 22.03
CA LEU A 182 -16.46 8.17 22.71
C LEU A 182 -17.19 8.86 23.86
N ASP A 183 -18.50 9.08 23.71
CA ASP A 183 -19.32 9.60 24.79
C ASP A 183 -19.72 8.47 25.73
N VAL A 184 -19.41 8.63 27.01
CA VAL A 184 -19.79 7.70 28.07
C VAL A 184 -20.78 8.41 29.00
N TYR A 185 -22.05 8.01 28.90
CA TYR A 185 -23.13 8.49 29.74
C TYR A 185 -23.11 7.71 31.05
N HIS A 186 -23.05 8.41 32.18
CA HIS A 186 -23.07 7.77 33.49
C HIS A 186 -24.00 8.51 34.46
N GLY A 187 -24.51 7.76 35.44
CA GLY A 187 -25.29 8.31 36.56
C GLY A 187 -24.42 9.07 37.56
N SER A 188 -25.03 9.56 38.64
CA SER A 188 -24.31 10.29 39.69
C SER A 188 -23.26 9.41 40.36
N LEU A 189 -21.99 9.78 40.23
CA LEU A 189 -20.87 9.14 40.92
C LEU A 189 -20.83 9.64 42.36
N SER A 190 -21.08 8.76 43.34
CA SER A 190 -20.90 9.12 44.75
C SER A 190 -19.43 8.98 45.14
N SER A 191 -18.77 10.11 45.44
CA SER A 191 -17.38 10.17 45.93
C SER A 191 -17.13 9.34 47.21
N THR A 192 -18.18 8.86 47.88
CA THR A 192 -18.13 8.08 49.12
C THR A 192 -18.00 6.57 48.90
N GLN A 193 -18.21 6.07 47.68
CA GLN A 193 -18.12 4.64 47.35
C GLN A 193 -17.06 4.40 46.26
N PRO A 194 -15.87 3.84 46.60
CA PRO A 194 -14.80 3.59 45.63
C PRO A 194 -15.18 2.53 44.58
N SER A 195 -16.24 1.74 44.83
CA SER A 195 -16.74 0.72 43.91
C SER A 195 -17.33 1.30 42.62
N ASP A 196 -17.90 2.49 42.66
CA ASP A 196 -18.60 3.07 41.51
C ASP A 196 -17.60 3.56 40.46
N VAL A 197 -16.49 4.16 40.92
CA VAL A 197 -15.38 4.59 40.08
C VAL A 197 -14.69 3.38 39.44
N SER A 198 -14.47 2.30 40.19
CA SER A 198 -13.88 1.08 39.62
C SER A 198 -14.78 0.39 38.61
N ASN A 199 -16.10 0.34 38.87
CA ASN A 199 -17.06 -0.24 37.92
C ASN A 199 -17.12 0.58 36.62
N LEU A 200 -17.09 1.91 36.72
CA LEU A 200 -17.02 2.80 35.56
C LEU A 200 -15.69 2.63 34.83
N ALA A 201 -14.57 2.53 35.54
CA ALA A 201 -13.25 2.33 34.95
C ALA A 201 -13.17 1.01 34.17
N ASP A 202 -13.67 -0.09 34.75
CA ASP A 202 -13.74 -1.40 34.10
C ASP A 202 -14.65 -1.37 32.88
N PHE A 203 -15.78 -0.66 32.94
CA PHE A 203 -16.66 -0.46 31.80
C PHE A 203 -15.98 0.30 30.66
N ILE A 204 -15.33 1.44 30.96
CA ILE A 204 -14.60 2.24 29.97
C ILE A 204 -13.47 1.42 29.34
N ALA A 205 -12.70 0.68 30.16
CA ALA A 205 -11.63 -0.19 29.66
C ALA A 205 -12.16 -1.26 28.69
N ASN A 206 -13.27 -1.92 29.04
CA ASN A 206 -13.89 -2.93 28.18
C ASN A 206 -14.42 -2.34 26.86
N GLU A 207 -15.03 -1.15 26.89
CA GLU A 207 -15.52 -0.49 25.67
C GLU A 207 -14.37 0.00 24.78
N LEU A 208 -13.28 0.52 25.36
CA LEU A 208 -12.08 0.89 24.60
C LEU A 208 -11.41 -0.34 23.95
N LEU A 209 -11.30 -1.45 24.66
CA LEU A 209 -10.75 -2.69 24.09
C LEU A 209 -11.62 -3.22 22.95
N LYS A 210 -12.95 -3.14 23.05
CA LYS A 210 -13.86 -3.48 21.94
C LYS A 210 -13.68 -2.53 20.76
N LEU A 211 -13.55 -1.22 21.02
CA LEU A 211 -13.41 -0.18 20.00
C LEU A 211 -12.17 -0.39 19.11
N PHE A 212 -11.05 -0.80 19.72
CA PHE A 212 -9.78 -1.05 19.04
C PHE A 212 -9.48 -2.53 18.76
N ALA A 213 -10.45 -3.43 18.98
CA ALA A 213 -10.25 -4.86 18.82
C ALA A 213 -9.88 -5.27 17.38
N GLU A 214 -10.58 -4.72 16.38
CA GLU A 214 -10.28 -4.99 14.95
C GLU A 214 -8.86 -4.58 14.60
N GLU A 215 -8.46 -3.38 15.04
CA GLU A 215 -7.12 -2.83 14.79
C GLU A 215 -6.04 -3.69 15.46
N GLN A 216 -6.22 -4.02 16.74
CA GLN A 216 -5.26 -4.80 17.51
C GLN A 216 -5.02 -6.17 16.88
N VAL A 217 -6.10 -6.90 16.51
CA VAL A 217 -5.99 -8.21 15.86
C VAL A 217 -5.31 -8.10 14.49
N THR A 218 -5.62 -7.05 13.72
CA THR A 218 -5.06 -6.85 12.39
C THR A 218 -3.56 -6.53 12.44
N LEU A 219 -3.13 -5.64 13.35
CA LEU A 219 -1.72 -5.31 13.52
C LEU A 219 -0.90 -6.50 14.03
N ASP A 220 -1.45 -7.27 14.96
CA ASP A 220 -0.81 -8.47 15.49
C ASP A 220 -0.61 -9.53 14.38
N TYR A 221 -1.65 -9.75 13.55
CA TYR A 221 -1.58 -10.62 12.38
C TYR A 221 -0.55 -10.15 11.33
N LEU A 222 -0.47 -8.84 11.10
CA LEU A 222 0.47 -8.25 10.14
C LEU A 222 1.93 -8.44 10.54
N LEU A 223 2.25 -8.28 11.84
CA LEU A 223 3.62 -8.22 12.34
C LEU A 223 4.16 -9.57 12.80
N THR A 224 3.32 -10.40 13.42
CA THR A 224 3.69 -11.75 13.84
C THR A 224 3.63 -12.75 12.68
N GLY A 225 3.07 -12.35 11.54
CA GLY A 225 2.91 -13.18 10.37
C GLY A 225 1.85 -14.27 10.54
N GLN A 226 1.72 -15.13 9.53
CA GLN A 226 0.69 -16.19 9.49
C GLN A 226 0.95 -17.37 10.43
N THR A 227 1.97 -17.30 11.29
CA THR A 227 2.51 -18.45 12.04
C THR A 227 1.87 -18.67 13.41
N THR A 228 1.03 -17.76 13.90
CA THR A 228 0.29 -17.95 15.14
C THR A 228 -1.08 -18.56 14.85
N HIS A 229 -1.24 -19.83 15.20
CA HIS A 229 -2.56 -20.36 15.52
C HIS A 229 -3.12 -19.53 16.68
N HIS A 230 -3.94 -18.52 16.37
CA HIS A 230 -4.65 -17.79 17.41
C HIS A 230 -5.71 -18.72 17.99
N GLU A 231 -5.39 -19.34 19.13
CA GLU A 231 -6.40 -19.94 19.99
C GLU A 231 -7.43 -18.86 20.33
N SER A 232 -8.70 -19.18 20.08
CA SER A 232 -9.86 -18.35 20.38
C SER A 232 -9.91 -18.05 21.89
N SER A 233 -9.25 -17.00 22.33
CA SER A 233 -9.21 -16.61 23.74
C SER A 233 -9.98 -15.31 23.93
N GLY A 234 -11.31 -15.41 23.96
CA GLY A 234 -12.23 -14.32 24.27
C GLY A 234 -13.48 -14.27 23.39
N SER A 235 -14.49 -13.51 23.82
CA SER A 235 -15.79 -13.31 23.16
C SER A 235 -15.74 -12.66 21.76
N ILE A 236 -14.54 -12.34 21.26
CA ILE A 236 -14.32 -11.66 19.98
C ILE A 236 -13.74 -12.68 18.99
N ASP A 237 -14.47 -12.91 17.91
CA ASP A 237 -14.08 -13.85 16.85
C ASP A 237 -12.94 -13.27 15.99
N SER A 238 -11.71 -13.42 16.48
CA SER A 238 -10.49 -13.01 15.77
C SER A 238 -10.37 -13.62 14.36
N SER A 239 -10.94 -14.81 14.13
CA SER A 239 -10.86 -15.50 12.85
C SER A 239 -11.65 -14.80 11.75
N SER A 240 -12.86 -14.31 12.06
CA SER A 240 -13.66 -13.54 11.11
C SER A 240 -13.09 -12.16 10.85
N ILE A 241 -12.47 -11.53 11.85
CA ILE A 241 -11.74 -10.26 11.69
C ILE A 241 -10.59 -10.42 10.68
N ILE A 242 -9.76 -11.47 10.84
CA ILE A 242 -8.63 -11.74 9.93
C ILE A 242 -9.12 -12.04 8.51
N GLU A 243 -10.21 -12.81 8.37
CA GLU A 243 -10.78 -13.13 7.06
C GLU A 243 -11.35 -11.88 6.37
N ASN A 244 -12.01 -11.00 7.12
CA ASN A 244 -12.49 -9.71 6.63
C ASN A 244 -11.32 -8.81 6.20
N TYR A 245 -10.26 -8.76 7.01
CA TYR A 245 -9.03 -8.05 6.66
C TYR A 245 -8.41 -8.59 5.35
N ARG A 246 -8.31 -9.91 5.17
CA ARG A 246 -7.79 -10.51 3.92
C ARG A 246 -8.65 -10.15 2.71
N LYS A 247 -9.97 -10.27 2.83
CA LYS A 247 -10.90 -9.87 1.76
C LYS A 247 -10.75 -8.39 1.41
N ARG A 248 -10.60 -7.52 2.42
CA ARG A 248 -10.36 -6.08 2.25
C ARG A 248 -9.03 -5.82 1.56
N SER A 249 -7.95 -6.41 2.05
CA SER A 249 -6.59 -6.25 1.53
C SER A 249 -6.46 -6.73 0.08
N ASN A 250 -7.13 -7.82 -0.30
CA ASN A 250 -7.17 -8.30 -1.68
C ASN A 250 -7.94 -7.38 -2.64
N ARG A 251 -8.91 -6.62 -2.13
CA ARG A 251 -9.70 -5.66 -2.93
C ARG A 251 -9.02 -4.31 -3.04
N ALA A 252 -8.38 -3.88 -1.96
CA ALA A 252 -7.80 -2.57 -1.82
C ALA A 252 -6.50 -2.42 -2.64
N PHE A 253 -6.22 -1.18 -3.05
CA PHE A 253 -4.92 -0.82 -3.58
C PHE A 253 -3.85 -0.89 -2.50
N LYS A 254 -2.61 -1.12 -2.94
CA LYS A 254 -1.43 -0.90 -2.09
C LYS A 254 -1.32 0.60 -1.79
N TYR A 255 -0.66 0.91 -0.68
CA TYR A 255 -0.41 2.30 -0.31
C TYR A 255 0.37 3.02 -1.40
N ALA A 256 -0.08 4.22 -1.74
CA ALA A 256 0.63 5.19 -2.55
C ALA A 256 0.48 6.58 -1.94
N SER A 257 1.50 7.43 -2.07
CA SER A 257 1.43 8.81 -1.58
C SER A 257 0.43 9.65 -2.36
N THR A 258 0.20 9.31 -3.63
CA THR A 258 -0.75 9.97 -4.52
C THR A 258 -1.58 8.92 -5.26
N TYR A 259 -2.89 9.13 -5.28
CA TYR A 259 -3.87 8.35 -6.06
C TYR A 259 -4.48 9.25 -7.14
N HIS A 260 -4.65 8.70 -8.33
CA HIS A 260 -5.33 9.40 -9.42
C HIS A 260 -6.75 8.84 -9.57
N LEU A 261 -7.78 9.68 -9.43
CA LEU A 261 -9.18 9.28 -9.57
C LEU A 261 -9.69 9.73 -10.95
N THR A 262 -10.10 8.79 -11.78
CA THR A 262 -10.61 9.09 -13.13
C THR A 262 -12.10 8.80 -13.21
N PHE A 263 -12.92 9.84 -13.32
CA PHE A 263 -14.37 9.72 -13.50
C PHE A 263 -14.74 9.78 -14.98
N SER A 264 -15.37 8.72 -15.48
CA SER A 264 -15.65 8.52 -16.90
C SER A 264 -17.14 8.38 -17.12
N LEU A 265 -17.74 9.25 -17.92
CA LEU A 265 -19.11 9.09 -18.40
C LEU A 265 -19.09 8.39 -19.76
N PHE A 266 -19.58 7.17 -19.82
CA PHE A 266 -19.67 6.38 -21.04
C PHE A 266 -21.13 6.22 -21.45
N THR A 267 -21.47 6.64 -22.66
CA THR A 267 -22.85 6.58 -23.13
C THR A 267 -22.98 5.71 -24.37
N GLY A 268 -23.94 4.79 -24.38
CA GLY A 268 -24.23 3.95 -25.55
C GLY A 268 -24.95 4.70 -26.69
N SER A 269 -25.10 6.03 -26.58
CA SER A 269 -25.77 6.87 -27.56
C SER A 269 -25.16 8.29 -27.57
N ALA A 270 -25.68 9.17 -28.43
CA ALA A 270 -25.27 10.57 -28.51
C ALA A 270 -25.61 11.40 -27.25
N SER A 271 -26.52 10.91 -26.42
CA SER A 271 -27.03 11.58 -25.22
C SER A 271 -26.96 10.63 -24.01
N PRO A 272 -26.66 11.12 -22.81
CA PRO A 272 -26.21 12.48 -22.49
C PRO A 272 -24.78 12.75 -23.00
N SER A 273 -24.50 13.97 -23.47
CA SER A 273 -23.18 14.39 -23.94
C SER A 273 -22.41 15.23 -22.95
N ALA A 274 -23.08 15.74 -21.92
CA ALA A 274 -22.49 16.53 -20.86
C ALA A 274 -23.00 16.08 -19.49
N TRP A 275 -22.29 16.49 -18.45
CA TRP A 275 -22.63 16.22 -17.06
C TRP A 275 -22.03 17.29 -16.15
N ASP A 276 -22.77 17.69 -15.12
CA ASP A 276 -22.28 18.63 -14.11
C ASP A 276 -21.48 17.90 -13.02
N ILE A 277 -20.43 17.20 -13.45
CA ILE A 277 -19.62 16.35 -12.57
C ILE A 277 -18.80 17.16 -11.58
N LYS A 278 -18.33 18.35 -11.95
CA LYS A 278 -17.52 19.17 -11.06
C LYS A 278 -18.31 19.59 -9.82
N ALA A 279 -19.53 20.11 -10.00
CA ALA A 279 -20.37 20.50 -8.88
C ALA A 279 -20.81 19.29 -8.02
N ALA A 280 -21.01 18.12 -8.65
CA ALA A 280 -21.32 16.89 -7.93
C ALA A 280 -20.12 16.38 -7.10
N LEU A 281 -18.91 16.40 -7.67
CA LEU A 281 -17.69 16.00 -6.95
C LEU A 281 -17.40 16.92 -5.78
N ASP A 282 -17.46 18.23 -5.97
CA ASP A 282 -17.15 19.22 -4.92
C ASP A 282 -18.10 19.10 -3.71
N GLU A 283 -19.39 18.81 -3.95
CA GLU A 283 -20.36 18.66 -2.85
C GLU A 283 -20.33 17.26 -2.21
N TYR A 284 -20.39 16.20 -3.00
CA TYR A 284 -20.60 14.85 -2.47
C TYR A 284 -19.30 14.13 -2.10
N LEU A 285 -18.24 14.32 -2.87
CA LEU A 285 -16.97 13.61 -2.69
C LEU A 285 -15.87 14.51 -2.09
N GLY A 286 -15.97 15.83 -2.25
CA GLY A 286 -15.01 16.80 -1.75
C GLY A 286 -14.72 16.68 -0.25
N PRO A 287 -15.75 16.70 0.63
CA PRO A 287 -15.56 16.53 2.08
C PRO A 287 -14.92 15.19 2.43
N PHE A 288 -15.30 14.13 1.70
CA PHE A 288 -14.74 12.81 1.88
C PHE A 288 -13.24 12.81 1.53
N LEU A 289 -12.83 13.26 0.34
CA LEU A 289 -11.42 13.32 -0.06
C LEU A 289 -10.58 14.23 0.85
N ALA A 290 -11.17 15.32 1.35
CA ALA A 290 -10.51 16.19 2.31
C ALA A 290 -10.18 15.47 3.63
N SER A 291 -11.03 14.54 4.09
CA SER A 291 -10.72 13.75 5.29
C SER A 291 -9.51 12.84 5.11
N PHE A 292 -9.26 12.34 3.89
CA PHE A 292 -8.12 11.47 3.56
C PHE A 292 -6.83 12.21 3.23
N SER A 293 -6.86 13.54 3.13
CA SER A 293 -5.70 14.33 2.70
C SER A 293 -4.50 14.22 3.65
N SER A 294 -4.72 13.80 4.90
CA SER A 294 -3.68 13.49 5.88
C SER A 294 -2.89 12.22 5.54
N VAL A 295 -3.49 11.30 4.79
CA VAL A 295 -2.93 9.97 4.47
C VAL A 295 -2.38 9.94 3.05
N SER A 296 -3.12 10.47 2.08
CA SER A 296 -2.75 10.40 0.67
C SER A 296 -3.28 11.60 -0.11
N LYS A 297 -2.59 11.97 -1.18
CA LYS A 297 -3.04 13.03 -2.09
C LYS A 297 -3.91 12.41 -3.18
N PHE A 298 -4.95 13.13 -3.60
CA PHE A 298 -5.82 12.71 -4.69
C PHE A 298 -5.76 13.74 -5.81
N SER A 299 -5.54 13.28 -7.05
CA SER A 299 -5.87 14.09 -8.23
C SER A 299 -7.16 13.56 -8.84
N VAL A 300 -7.94 14.44 -9.45
CA VAL A 300 -9.21 14.07 -10.06
C VAL A 300 -9.20 14.46 -11.53
N ASP A 301 -9.37 13.46 -12.38
CA ASP A 301 -9.51 13.59 -13.83
C ASP A 301 -10.93 13.21 -14.24
N THR A 302 -11.49 13.88 -15.24
CA THR A 302 -12.83 13.59 -15.75
C THR A 302 -12.81 13.41 -17.25
N GLN A 303 -13.54 12.43 -17.77
CA GLN A 303 -13.67 12.18 -19.20
C GLN A 303 -15.11 11.84 -19.59
N VAL A 304 -15.45 12.12 -20.84
CA VAL A 304 -16.74 11.77 -21.43
C VAL A 304 -16.48 11.05 -22.75
N GLN A 305 -17.06 9.86 -22.90
CA GLN A 305 -17.00 9.07 -24.14
C GLN A 305 -18.43 8.81 -24.63
N LEU A 306 -18.71 9.33 -25.81
CA LEU A 306 -19.96 9.08 -26.53
C LEU A 306 -19.85 7.81 -27.37
N TYR A 307 -21.00 7.18 -27.63
CA TYR A 307 -21.12 5.96 -28.44
C TYR A 307 -20.22 4.81 -27.95
N ALA A 308 -20.12 4.65 -26.64
CA ALA A 308 -19.44 3.52 -26.03
C ALA A 308 -20.20 2.22 -26.33
N SER A 309 -19.69 1.44 -27.28
CA SER A 309 -20.14 0.08 -27.56
C SER A 309 -19.74 -0.87 -26.44
N LEU A 310 -20.61 -1.84 -26.15
CA LEU A 310 -20.25 -3.00 -25.37
C LEU A 310 -19.36 -3.91 -26.20
N SER A 311 -18.37 -4.55 -25.58
CA SER A 311 -17.45 -5.44 -26.29
C SER A 311 -18.21 -6.57 -27.01
N PRO A 312 -17.88 -6.88 -28.27
CA PRO A 312 -18.47 -8.02 -28.99
C PRO A 312 -18.10 -9.38 -28.39
N SER A 313 -17.13 -9.43 -27.47
CA SER A 313 -16.77 -10.64 -26.71
C SER A 313 -17.69 -10.93 -25.53
N LEU A 314 -18.61 -10.02 -25.20
CA LEU A 314 -19.63 -10.23 -24.18
C LEU A 314 -20.79 -11.00 -24.81
N HIS A 315 -21.53 -11.79 -24.02
CA HIS A 315 -22.76 -12.45 -24.49
C HIS A 315 -23.90 -11.46 -24.80
N GLY A 316 -23.62 -10.16 -24.68
CA GLY A 316 -24.56 -9.06 -24.87
C GLY A 316 -25.58 -8.97 -23.73
N PRO A 317 -26.27 -7.83 -23.59
CA PRO A 317 -27.39 -7.75 -22.67
C PRO A 317 -28.51 -8.68 -23.15
N GLN A 318 -29.06 -9.52 -22.27
CA GLN A 318 -30.17 -10.41 -22.58
C GLN A 318 -31.49 -9.77 -22.12
N TYR A 319 -32.47 -9.71 -23.02
CA TYR A 319 -33.79 -9.19 -22.67
C TYR A 319 -34.57 -10.24 -21.89
N ASP A 320 -34.91 -9.91 -20.64
CA ASP A 320 -35.81 -10.73 -19.84
C ASP A 320 -37.25 -10.29 -20.09
N GLU A 321 -38.02 -11.12 -20.80
CA GLU A 321 -39.42 -10.86 -21.13
C GLU A 321 -40.31 -10.76 -19.89
N ALA A 322 -39.96 -11.47 -18.80
CA ALA A 322 -40.75 -11.46 -17.56
C ALA A 322 -40.62 -10.13 -16.81
N SER A 323 -39.42 -9.53 -16.81
CA SER A 323 -39.11 -8.30 -16.08
C SER A 323 -39.15 -7.03 -16.94
N GLN A 324 -39.29 -7.16 -18.27
CA GLN A 324 -39.17 -6.08 -19.26
C GLN A 324 -37.86 -5.28 -19.08
N LYS A 325 -36.76 -5.98 -18.77
CA LYS A 325 -35.46 -5.39 -18.44
C LYS A 325 -34.35 -6.10 -19.20
N TRP A 326 -33.32 -5.34 -19.55
CA TRP A 326 -32.08 -5.90 -20.08
C TRP A 326 -31.19 -6.35 -18.93
N THR A 327 -30.68 -7.58 -19.01
CA THR A 327 -29.87 -8.18 -17.94
C THR A 327 -28.45 -8.45 -18.42
N LEU A 328 -27.47 -8.12 -17.57
CA LEU A 328 -26.07 -8.47 -17.75
C LEU A 328 -25.69 -9.65 -16.83
N LEU A 329 -24.94 -10.59 -17.38
CA LEU A 329 -24.37 -11.71 -16.63
C LEU A 329 -23.18 -11.26 -15.79
N ARG A 330 -23.03 -11.87 -14.60
CA ARG A 330 -21.93 -11.56 -13.69
C ARG A 330 -20.56 -11.96 -14.25
N SER A 331 -20.49 -13.06 -15.01
CA SER A 331 -19.27 -13.54 -15.68
C SER A 331 -18.69 -12.50 -16.63
N ASP A 332 -19.55 -11.64 -17.18
CA ASP A 332 -19.24 -10.72 -18.26
C ASP A 332 -18.83 -9.32 -17.71
N LEU A 333 -18.97 -9.09 -16.40
CA LEU A 333 -18.66 -7.80 -15.76
C LEU A 333 -17.17 -7.43 -15.73
N SER A 334 -16.28 -8.42 -15.67
CA SER A 334 -14.83 -8.17 -15.76
C SER A 334 -14.40 -7.90 -17.21
N ALA A 335 -15.05 -8.56 -18.17
CA ALA A 335 -14.83 -8.36 -19.60
C ALA A 335 -15.37 -7.00 -20.09
N PHE A 336 -16.28 -6.37 -19.34
CA PHE A 336 -16.84 -5.03 -19.61
C PHE A 336 -15.76 -3.94 -19.76
N ILE A 337 -14.65 -4.05 -19.03
CA ILE A 337 -13.55 -3.06 -19.04
C ILE A 337 -12.46 -3.38 -20.05
N ASN A 338 -12.48 -4.58 -20.63
CA ASN A 338 -11.52 -5.00 -21.63
C ASN A 338 -11.98 -4.68 -23.07
N ALA A 339 -12.90 -3.74 -23.25
CA ALA A 339 -13.23 -3.26 -24.58
C ALA A 339 -11.99 -2.54 -25.13
N ALA A 340 -11.40 -3.09 -26.19
CA ALA A 340 -10.33 -2.48 -26.98
C ALA A 340 -10.72 -1.10 -27.60
N GLU A 341 -11.85 -0.53 -27.19
CA GLU A 341 -12.50 0.68 -27.68
C GLU A 341 -12.72 1.72 -26.58
N TRP A 342 -12.39 1.42 -25.30
CA TRP A 342 -12.51 2.40 -24.20
C TRP A 342 -11.12 2.95 -23.87
N PRO A 343 -10.70 4.08 -24.48
CA PRO A 343 -9.43 4.71 -24.15
C PRO A 343 -9.53 5.32 -22.76
N LEU A 344 -9.27 4.51 -21.73
CA LEU A 344 -9.06 5.01 -20.38
C LEU A 344 -7.76 5.82 -20.43
N SER A 345 -7.88 7.14 -20.33
CA SER A 345 -6.72 8.03 -20.33
C SER A 345 -5.88 7.69 -19.09
N PRO A 346 -4.66 7.14 -19.25
CA PRO A 346 -3.81 6.89 -18.11
C PRO A 346 -3.45 8.23 -17.48
N SER A 347 -3.65 8.35 -16.16
CA SER A 347 -3.28 9.57 -15.45
C SER A 347 -1.77 9.82 -15.56
N ILE A 348 -1.38 11.07 -15.73
CA ILE A 348 0.02 11.48 -15.85
C ILE A 348 0.54 11.75 -14.44
N GLY A 349 1.40 10.88 -13.91
CA GLY A 349 1.96 11.07 -12.58
C GLY A 349 2.51 9.80 -11.94
N VAL A 350 2.95 9.92 -10.69
CA VAL A 350 3.39 8.81 -9.86
C VAL A 350 2.22 8.39 -8.97
N GLY A 351 1.73 7.17 -9.15
CA GLY A 351 0.65 6.61 -8.35
C GLY A 351 -0.28 5.70 -9.17
N PRO A 352 -1.08 4.86 -8.51
CA PRO A 352 -2.09 4.07 -9.19
C PRO A 352 -3.30 4.94 -9.57
N THR A 353 -3.92 4.62 -10.71
CA THR A 353 -5.20 5.20 -11.14
C THR A 353 -6.36 4.33 -10.70
N ILE A 354 -7.37 4.95 -10.08
CA ILE A 354 -8.65 4.36 -9.71
C ILE A 354 -9.70 4.86 -10.69
N ASN A 355 -10.35 3.94 -11.39
CA ASN A 355 -11.31 4.27 -12.45
C ASN A 355 -12.76 4.18 -11.95
N PHE A 356 -13.52 5.25 -12.10
CA PHE A 356 -14.96 5.26 -11.84
C PHE A 356 -15.71 5.49 -13.15
N VAL A 357 -16.53 4.52 -13.55
CA VAL A 357 -17.25 4.57 -14.83
C VAL A 357 -18.74 4.65 -14.57
N ALA A 358 -19.36 5.74 -15.00
CA ALA A 358 -20.81 5.86 -15.10
C ALA A 358 -21.22 5.49 -16.52
N TYR A 359 -21.89 4.35 -16.68
CA TYR A 359 -22.37 3.88 -17.97
C TYR A 359 -23.86 4.17 -18.14
N VAL A 360 -24.21 4.89 -19.20
CA VAL A 360 -25.60 5.13 -19.62
C VAL A 360 -25.90 4.25 -20.83
N PRO A 361 -26.80 3.26 -20.72
CA PRO A 361 -27.13 2.38 -21.83
C PRO A 361 -27.85 3.14 -22.95
N SER A 362 -27.80 2.59 -24.17
CA SER A 362 -28.59 3.09 -25.28
C SER A 362 -30.10 3.01 -24.95
N PRO A 363 -30.96 3.94 -25.41
CA PRO A 363 -32.40 3.90 -25.16
C PRO A 363 -33.07 2.58 -25.58
N LYS A 364 -32.48 1.85 -26.54
CA LYS A 364 -32.95 0.53 -26.98
C LYS A 364 -32.66 -0.60 -25.99
N GLN A 365 -31.66 -0.39 -25.14
CA GLN A 365 -31.13 -1.37 -24.18
C GLN A 365 -31.34 -0.91 -22.72
N ALA A 366 -32.17 0.11 -22.52
CA ALA A 366 -32.56 0.62 -21.22
C ALA A 366 -33.96 0.09 -20.86
N PRO A 367 -34.25 -0.18 -19.58
CA PRO A 367 -33.33 -0.21 -18.43
C PRO A 367 -32.45 -1.47 -18.39
N MET A 368 -31.21 -1.32 -17.93
CA MET A 368 -30.22 -2.39 -17.82
C MET A 368 -29.88 -2.68 -16.34
N VAL A 369 -29.82 -3.97 -15.97
CA VAL A 369 -29.64 -4.45 -14.60
C VAL A 369 -28.75 -5.69 -14.57
N ILE A 370 -28.09 -5.99 -13.44
CA ILE A 370 -27.32 -7.22 -13.25
C ILE A 370 -28.26 -8.37 -12.87
N GLN A 371 -28.21 -9.49 -13.61
CA GLN A 371 -29.17 -10.60 -13.52
C GLN A 371 -29.28 -11.23 -12.12
N GLU A 372 -28.15 -11.44 -11.44
CA GLU A 372 -28.13 -12.12 -10.13
C GLU A 372 -28.57 -11.22 -8.98
N THR A 373 -28.11 -9.96 -8.99
CA THR A 373 -28.22 -9.06 -7.84
C THR A 373 -29.40 -8.11 -7.96
N GLY A 374 -29.94 -7.92 -9.17
CA GLY A 374 -30.89 -6.85 -9.46
C GLY A 374 -30.30 -5.44 -9.30
N GLY A 375 -28.99 -5.35 -9.03
CA GLY A 375 -28.25 -4.12 -8.82
C GLY A 375 -27.76 -3.52 -10.13
N THR A 376 -27.26 -2.28 -10.02
CA THR A 376 -26.74 -1.50 -11.16
C THR A 376 -25.26 -1.16 -11.00
N SER A 377 -24.59 -1.69 -9.97
CA SER A 377 -23.21 -1.34 -9.63
C SER A 377 -22.36 -2.58 -9.38
N TRP A 378 -21.08 -2.50 -9.71
CA TRP A 378 -20.09 -3.48 -9.30
C TRP A 378 -18.72 -2.86 -9.10
N LEU A 379 -17.92 -3.49 -8.25
CA LEU A 379 -16.56 -3.09 -7.92
C LEU A 379 -15.58 -4.10 -8.49
N ILE A 380 -14.48 -3.63 -9.06
CA ILE A 380 -13.38 -4.47 -9.52
C ILE A 380 -12.15 -4.20 -8.65
N PRO A 381 -11.67 -5.24 -7.92
CA PRO A 381 -10.49 -5.16 -7.07
C PRO A 381 -9.30 -4.49 -7.77
N GLN A 382 -8.65 -3.56 -7.08
CA GLN A 382 -7.42 -2.90 -7.55
C GLN A 382 -7.54 -2.24 -8.94
N TRP A 383 -8.76 -1.88 -9.36
CA TRP A 383 -9.00 -1.17 -10.61
C TRP A 383 -9.95 0.01 -10.40
N GLY A 384 -11.12 -0.20 -9.78
CA GLY A 384 -12.16 0.80 -9.82
C GLY A 384 -13.58 0.27 -9.65
N GLY A 385 -14.55 1.08 -10.02
CA GLY A 385 -15.97 0.75 -9.92
C GLY A 385 -16.77 1.21 -11.14
N VAL A 386 -17.84 0.48 -11.43
CA VAL A 386 -18.74 0.78 -12.53
C VAL A 386 -20.17 0.88 -12.00
N GLN A 387 -20.87 1.91 -12.48
CA GLN A 387 -22.27 2.18 -12.17
C GLN A 387 -23.07 2.35 -13.45
N ILE A 388 -24.14 1.58 -13.61
CA ILE A 388 -25.12 1.75 -14.67
C ILE A 388 -26.14 2.79 -14.21
N LEU A 389 -26.26 3.87 -14.98
CA LEU A 389 -27.27 4.89 -14.77
C LEU A 389 -28.39 4.69 -15.79
N ASN A 390 -29.58 4.33 -15.31
CA ASN A 390 -30.77 4.21 -16.14
C ASN A 390 -31.56 5.53 -16.06
N PRO A 391 -31.47 6.44 -17.05
CA PRO A 391 -32.19 7.70 -17.01
C PRO A 391 -33.71 7.44 -17.08
N SER A 392 -34.50 8.22 -16.35
CA SER A 392 -35.95 8.14 -16.40
C SER A 392 -36.46 8.61 -17.77
N THR A 393 -37.44 7.89 -18.33
CA THR A 393 -38.03 8.14 -19.65
C THR A 393 -38.63 9.55 -19.81
N ASP A 394 -38.95 10.24 -18.71
CA ASP A 394 -39.49 11.61 -18.73
C ASP A 394 -38.41 12.69 -18.95
N GLN A 395 -37.12 12.35 -18.87
CA GLN A 395 -35.99 13.25 -19.18
C GLN A 395 -35.64 13.26 -20.68
N GLY A 396 -36.62 12.99 -21.56
CA GLY A 396 -36.45 12.70 -23.00
C GLY A 396 -35.75 13.75 -23.86
N ASN A 397 -35.33 14.90 -23.31
CA ASN A 397 -34.59 15.96 -24.01
C ASN A 397 -33.37 16.50 -23.24
N ASN A 398 -33.02 15.96 -22.07
CA ASN A 398 -31.86 16.45 -21.34
C ASN A 398 -30.58 15.86 -21.94
N THR A 399 -29.87 16.70 -22.70
CA THR A 399 -28.54 16.38 -23.25
C THR A 399 -27.45 16.35 -22.18
N ALA A 400 -27.75 16.85 -20.98
CA ALA A 400 -26.82 16.92 -19.86
C ALA A 400 -27.38 16.27 -18.60
N LEU A 401 -26.55 15.51 -17.88
CA LEU A 401 -26.87 14.99 -16.55
C LEU A 401 -26.71 16.10 -15.51
N THR A 402 -27.75 16.31 -14.70
CA THR A 402 -27.71 17.29 -13.63
C THR A 402 -27.02 16.70 -12.40
N LYS A 403 -26.63 17.59 -11.48
CA LYS A 403 -26.05 17.22 -10.20
C LYS A 403 -26.93 16.24 -9.38
N GLN A 404 -28.26 16.41 -9.43
CA GLN A 404 -29.21 15.55 -8.72
C GLN A 404 -29.27 14.14 -9.32
N ASP A 405 -29.14 14.02 -10.65
CA ASP A 405 -29.08 12.72 -11.33
C ASP A 405 -27.80 11.95 -10.98
N LEU A 406 -26.72 12.68 -10.65
CA LEU A 406 -25.42 12.11 -10.27
C LEU A 406 -25.32 11.76 -8.78
N GLU A 407 -26.22 12.23 -7.91
CA GLU A 407 -26.16 11.97 -6.46
C GLU A 407 -26.08 10.45 -6.14
N PRO A 408 -26.94 9.57 -6.69
CA PRO A 408 -26.87 8.14 -6.39
C PRO A 408 -25.56 7.51 -6.89
N VAL A 409 -25.04 7.99 -8.02
CA VAL A 409 -23.78 7.53 -8.60
C VAL A 409 -22.60 7.92 -7.71
N MET A 410 -22.57 9.17 -7.23
CA MET A 410 -21.50 9.65 -6.35
C MET A 410 -21.48 8.92 -5.00
N ARG A 411 -22.66 8.60 -4.44
CA ARG A 411 -22.75 7.81 -3.20
C ARG A 411 -22.14 6.43 -3.35
N ILE A 412 -22.47 5.75 -4.45
CA ILE A 412 -21.91 4.42 -4.76
C ILE A 412 -20.41 4.51 -5.01
N PHE A 413 -19.94 5.54 -5.72
CA PHE A 413 -18.51 5.76 -5.93
C PHE A 413 -17.76 6.05 -4.63
N ALA A 414 -18.36 6.77 -3.67
CA ALA A 414 -17.77 6.97 -2.35
C ALA A 414 -17.61 5.65 -1.58
N GLU A 415 -18.65 4.80 -1.55
CA GLU A 415 -18.59 3.47 -0.92
C GLU A 415 -17.55 2.55 -1.60
N GLN A 416 -17.50 2.59 -2.93
CA GLN A 416 -16.51 1.85 -3.70
C GLN A 416 -15.09 2.36 -3.43
N LEU A 417 -14.91 3.68 -3.29
CA LEU A 417 -13.62 4.28 -2.95
C LEU A 417 -13.17 3.89 -1.54
N GLU A 418 -14.06 3.87 -0.55
CA GLU A 418 -13.76 3.35 0.81
C GLU A 418 -13.21 1.92 0.74
N SER A 419 -13.87 1.06 -0.04
CA SER A 419 -13.46 -0.34 -0.26
C SER A 419 -12.11 -0.47 -0.97
N LEU A 420 -11.85 0.38 -1.98
CA LEU A 420 -10.60 0.36 -2.77
C LEU A 420 -9.40 0.97 -2.02
N ILE A 421 -9.62 1.93 -1.14
CA ILE A 421 -8.58 2.43 -0.22
C ILE A 421 -8.33 1.41 0.90
N GLY A 422 -9.32 0.57 1.20
CA GLY A 422 -9.24 -0.48 2.19
C GLY A 422 -9.54 0.02 3.60
N LEU A 423 -10.50 0.94 3.74
CA LEU A 423 -10.94 1.45 5.04
C LEU A 423 -11.52 0.31 5.91
N PRO A 424 -11.19 0.23 7.21
CA PRO A 424 -11.81 -0.73 8.09
C PRO A 424 -13.32 -0.51 8.25
N GLN A 425 -14.05 -1.53 8.69
CA GLN A 425 -15.51 -1.44 8.84
C GLN A 425 -15.90 -1.01 10.26
N SER A 426 -15.07 -1.32 11.26
CA SER A 426 -15.22 -0.81 12.62
C SER A 426 -14.02 0.05 13.03
N PRO A 427 -14.22 1.06 13.90
CA PRO A 427 -15.48 1.51 14.49
C PRO A 427 -16.33 2.38 13.54
N SER A 428 -17.53 2.79 13.95
CA SER A 428 -18.46 3.60 13.11
C SER A 428 -17.90 4.98 12.72
N SER A 429 -17.01 5.54 13.53
CA SER A 429 -16.44 6.86 13.32
C SER A 429 -15.40 6.88 12.20
N LEU A 430 -15.55 7.75 11.21
CA LEU A 430 -14.60 7.88 10.09
C LEU A 430 -13.17 8.25 10.56
N PRO A 431 -12.96 9.20 11.49
CA PRO A 431 -11.61 9.55 11.93
C PRO A 431 -10.86 8.40 12.60
N LEU A 432 -11.53 7.59 13.43
CA LEU A 432 -10.88 6.42 14.05
C LEU A 432 -10.54 5.36 13.00
N ARG A 433 -11.43 5.10 12.04
CA ARG A 433 -11.16 4.20 10.91
C ARG A 433 -9.94 4.64 10.11
N LEU A 434 -9.82 5.94 9.84
CA LEU A 434 -8.68 6.52 9.14
C LEU A 434 -7.40 6.37 9.97
N SER A 435 -7.45 6.63 11.28
CA SER A 435 -6.31 6.45 12.17
C SER A 435 -5.82 4.99 12.22
N SER A 436 -6.75 4.03 12.27
CA SER A 436 -6.44 2.60 12.20
C SER A 436 -5.77 2.26 10.86
N LEU A 437 -6.34 2.75 9.75
CA LEU A 437 -5.75 2.56 8.43
C LEU A 437 -4.32 3.12 8.35
N THR A 438 -4.05 4.30 8.89
CA THR A 438 -2.69 4.87 8.87
C THR A 438 -1.68 3.98 9.58
N ARG A 439 -2.04 3.40 10.74
CA ARG A 439 -1.17 2.51 11.50
C ARG A 439 -0.99 1.16 10.78
N GLU A 440 -2.05 0.59 10.21
CA GLU A 440 -1.95 -0.61 9.37
C GLU A 440 -1.03 -0.40 8.16
N ARG A 441 -1.17 0.74 7.45
CA ARG A 441 -0.32 1.06 6.31
C ARG A 441 1.12 1.31 6.73
N ALA A 442 1.36 2.02 7.83
CA ALA A 442 2.69 2.22 8.39
C ALA A 442 3.37 0.88 8.72
N ALA A 443 2.67 -0.02 9.43
CA ALA A 443 3.16 -1.35 9.74
C ALA A 443 3.49 -2.16 8.47
N SER A 444 2.58 -2.14 7.48
CA SER A 444 2.78 -2.84 6.21
C SER A 444 3.97 -2.31 5.41
N LEU A 445 4.18 -0.98 5.39
CA LEU A 445 5.30 -0.34 4.71
C LEU A 445 6.63 -0.62 5.40
N ILE A 446 6.68 -0.56 6.73
CA ILE A 446 7.87 -0.89 7.52
C ILE A 446 8.26 -2.36 7.28
N LEU A 447 7.29 -3.26 7.33
CA LEU A 447 7.51 -4.69 7.06
C LEU A 447 7.98 -4.93 5.62
N SER A 448 7.37 -4.26 4.65
CA SER A 448 7.77 -4.35 3.24
C SER A 448 9.19 -3.82 3.02
N ALA A 449 9.52 -2.67 3.62
CA ALA A 449 10.86 -2.07 3.55
C ALA A 449 11.91 -3.01 4.14
N SER A 450 11.68 -3.51 5.37
CA SER A 450 12.53 -4.50 6.02
C SER A 450 12.75 -5.76 5.15
N SER A 451 11.68 -6.30 4.56
CA SER A 451 11.77 -7.44 3.64
C SER A 451 12.58 -7.14 2.38
N THR A 452 12.36 -5.98 1.76
CA THR A 452 13.11 -5.56 0.56
C THR A 452 14.60 -5.36 0.85
N LEU A 453 14.92 -4.83 2.02
CA LEU A 453 16.29 -4.57 2.44
C LEU A 453 17.02 -5.89 2.79
N GLY A 454 16.34 -6.87 3.38
CA GLY A 454 16.87 -8.25 3.51
C GLY A 454 17.06 -8.97 2.16
N ALA A 455 16.12 -8.79 1.23
CA ALA A 455 16.25 -9.33 -0.13
C ALA A 455 17.44 -8.69 -0.87
N LEU A 456 17.63 -7.37 -0.71
CA LEU A 456 18.76 -6.63 -1.26
C LEU A 456 20.09 -7.12 -0.67
N SER A 457 20.17 -7.31 0.65
CA SER A 457 21.34 -7.89 1.32
C SER A 457 21.74 -9.23 0.67
N ARG A 458 20.80 -10.17 0.57
CA ARG A 458 21.02 -11.50 -0.05
C ARG A 458 21.41 -11.41 -1.53
N LEU A 459 20.80 -10.48 -2.27
CA LEU A 459 21.10 -10.28 -3.68
C LEU A 459 22.51 -9.72 -3.88
N THR A 460 22.93 -8.77 -3.04
CA THR A 460 24.28 -8.19 -3.10
C THR A 460 25.36 -9.23 -2.80
N LEU A 461 25.10 -10.16 -1.87
CA LEU A 461 26.01 -11.28 -1.59
C LEU A 461 26.12 -12.26 -2.77
N LYS A 462 25.02 -12.52 -3.49
CA LYS A 462 25.00 -13.45 -4.63
C LYS A 462 25.58 -12.86 -5.92
N LEU A 463 25.41 -11.57 -6.17
CA LEU A 463 25.82 -10.92 -7.41
C LEU A 463 27.02 -10.01 -7.18
N THR A 464 28.20 -10.63 -7.05
CA THR A 464 29.45 -9.90 -6.75
C THR A 464 29.98 -9.06 -7.92
N SER A 465 29.47 -9.28 -9.14
CA SER A 465 29.89 -8.63 -10.37
C SER A 465 29.09 -7.37 -10.75
N ILE A 466 28.14 -6.93 -9.90
CA ILE A 466 27.29 -5.76 -10.16
C ILE A 466 27.82 -4.51 -9.45
N ALA A 467 27.80 -3.38 -10.16
CA ALA A 467 28.12 -2.07 -9.61
C ALA A 467 27.08 -1.65 -8.57
N ILE A 468 27.55 -1.14 -7.43
CA ILE A 468 26.69 -0.55 -6.40
C ILE A 468 27.07 0.92 -6.30
N PRO A 469 26.25 1.84 -6.84
CA PRO A 469 26.52 3.27 -6.75
C PRO A 469 26.28 3.79 -5.32
N ASP A 470 26.99 4.86 -4.97
CA ASP A 470 27.03 5.40 -3.59
C ASP A 470 25.66 5.88 -3.11
N ASN A 471 24.80 6.38 -4.00
CA ASN A 471 23.44 6.80 -3.66
C ASN A 471 22.56 5.67 -3.09
N VAL A 472 22.79 4.42 -3.53
CA VAL A 472 22.09 3.24 -3.00
C VAL A 472 22.62 2.90 -1.62
N ALA A 473 23.93 3.05 -1.39
CA ALA A 473 24.52 2.84 -0.08
C ALA A 473 24.06 3.89 0.93
N ASP A 474 24.03 5.17 0.54
CA ASP A 474 23.50 6.26 1.36
C ASP A 474 22.02 6.03 1.70
N SER A 475 21.21 5.57 0.73
CA SER A 475 19.80 5.27 0.95
C SER A 475 19.61 4.09 1.90
N ALA A 476 20.37 3.00 1.74
CA ALA A 476 20.31 1.84 2.62
C ALA A 476 20.79 2.16 4.04
N GLN A 477 21.80 3.03 4.16
CA GLN A 477 22.34 3.49 5.43
C GLN A 477 21.35 4.41 6.15
N ASN A 478 20.75 5.38 5.45
CA ASN A 478 19.70 6.23 6.03
C ASN A 478 18.47 5.42 6.47
N GLN A 479 18.11 4.37 5.71
CA GLN A 479 17.01 3.47 6.07
C GLN A 479 17.30 2.56 7.26
N SER A 480 18.57 2.30 7.59
CA SER A 480 18.91 1.43 8.73
C SER A 480 19.07 2.18 10.06
N TYR A 481 19.26 3.52 10.01
CA TYR A 481 19.39 4.39 11.19
C TYR A 481 18.06 4.95 11.73
N HIS A 482 16.98 4.91 10.94
CA HIS A 482 15.62 5.30 11.33
C HIS A 482 14.75 4.09 11.57
#